data_AF-A0A2I0FEC5-F1
#
_entry.id   AF-A0A2I0FEC5-F1
#
_cell.length_a   1.000
_cell.length_b   1.000
_cell.length_c   1.000
_cell.angle_alpha   90.00
_cell.angle_beta   90.00
_cell.angle_gamma   90.00
#
_symmetry.space_group_name_H-M   'P 1'
#
loop_
_entity.id
_entity.type
_entity.pdbx_description
1 polymer ?
#
loop_
_entity_poly.entity_id
_entity_poly.type
_entity_poly.pdbx_seq_one_letter_code
_entity_poly.pdbx_strand_id
1 'polypeptide(L)'
;MSQFDFLLIGHLIGDFLLQSSWMAKNKASKWLPLLAHVAVYTIVVGIFGAMSGGLSLAAIALIIISHIILDRRTFVSFWVRNVQTAKGPEQAWLCIMTDQIFHIIILAIAIAIS
;
A
#
# COMPACT_ATOMS: atom_id res chain seq x y z
N MET A 1 -12.10 -5.13 17.98
CA MET A 1 -11.27 -5.03 16.77
C MET A 1 -9.92 -4.50 17.18
N SER A 2 -8.85 -5.15 16.74
CA SER A 2 -7.47 -4.71 16.96
C SER A 2 -7.14 -3.49 16.10
N GLN A 3 -6.05 -2.78 16.41
CA GLN A 3 -5.55 -1.70 15.55
C GLN A 3 -5.23 -2.21 14.14
N PHE A 4 -4.69 -3.41 14.03
CA PHE A 4 -4.46 -4.06 12.74
C PHE A 4 -5.74 -4.23 11.92
N ASP A 5 -6.86 -4.61 12.55
CA ASP A 5 -8.14 -4.76 11.85
C ASP A 5 -8.59 -3.42 11.23
N PHE A 6 -8.48 -2.32 11.96
CA PHE A 6 -8.83 -0.99 11.46
C PHE A 6 -7.93 -0.55 10.31
N LEU A 7 -6.60 -0.69 10.47
CA LEU A 7 -5.67 -0.29 9.42
C LEU A 7 -5.82 -1.16 8.17
N LEU A 8 -6.10 -2.46 8.32
CA LEU A 8 -6.35 -3.36 7.20
C LEU A 8 -7.59 -2.94 6.42
N ILE A 9 -8.69 -2.60 7.11
CA ILE A 9 -9.90 -2.07 6.46
C ILE A 9 -9.58 -0.74 5.75
N GLY A 10 -8.89 0.18 6.41
CA GLY A 10 -8.48 1.45 5.82
C GLY A 10 -7.62 1.27 4.57
N HIS A 11 -6.70 0.30 4.59
CA HIS A 11 -5.87 -0.07 3.45
C HIS A 11 -6.70 -0.57 2.27
N LEU A 12 -7.61 -1.53 2.50
CA LEU A 12 -8.46 -2.06 1.43
C LEU A 12 -9.35 -0.97 0.81
N ILE A 13 -9.87 -0.05 1.64
CA ILE A 13 -10.66 1.08 1.15
C ILE A 13 -9.79 2.04 0.32
N GLY A 14 -8.60 2.37 0.80
CA GLY A 14 -7.67 3.28 0.11
C GLY A 14 -7.17 2.73 -1.23
N ASP A 15 -6.74 1.47 -1.25
CA ASP A 15 -6.09 0.85 -2.42
C ASP A 15 -7.06 0.32 -3.47
N PHE A 16 -8.29 -0.03 -3.09
CA PHE A 16 -9.26 -0.59 -4.02
C PHE A 16 -10.47 0.30 -4.24
N LEU A 17 -11.18 0.68 -3.18
CA LEU A 17 -12.45 1.40 -3.35
C LEU A 17 -12.25 2.85 -3.80
N LEU A 18 -11.22 3.52 -3.30
CA LEU A 18 -10.94 4.94 -3.58
C LEU A 18 -9.83 5.16 -4.61
N GLN A 19 -9.15 4.08 -5.04
CA GLN A 19 -8.19 4.15 -6.13
C GLN A 19 -8.89 4.22 -7.49
N SER A 20 -8.88 5.40 -8.10
CA SER A 20 -9.42 5.58 -9.44
C SER A 20 -8.62 4.85 -10.53
N SER A 21 -9.26 4.61 -11.68
CA SER A 21 -8.58 4.01 -12.84
C SER A 21 -7.42 4.87 -13.36
N TRP A 22 -7.49 6.20 -13.19
CA TRP A 22 -6.39 7.11 -13.51
C TRP A 22 -5.17 6.87 -12.62
N MET A 23 -5.38 6.73 -11.31
CA MET A 23 -4.31 6.38 -10.35
C MET A 23 -3.71 5.02 -10.71
N ALA A 24 -4.54 3.98 -10.79
CA ALA A 24 -4.10 2.61 -11.00
C ALA A 24 -3.28 2.42 -12.30
N LYS A 25 -3.65 3.11 -13.37
CA LYS A 25 -2.96 3.02 -14.68
C LYS A 25 -1.65 3.83 -14.74
N ASN A 26 -1.52 4.89 -13.94
CA ASN A 26 -0.44 5.86 -14.10
C ASN A 26 0.52 5.96 -12.90
N LYS A 27 0.16 5.49 -11.71
CA LYS A 27 0.98 5.66 -10.48
C LYS A 27 2.39 5.07 -10.59
N ALA A 28 2.54 3.99 -11.35
CA ALA A 28 3.85 3.38 -11.58
C ALA A 28 4.82 4.32 -12.33
N SER A 29 4.34 5.12 -13.28
CA SER A 29 5.19 5.91 -14.20
C SER A 29 5.14 7.42 -14.00
N LYS A 30 4.08 7.97 -13.37
CA LYS A 30 3.88 9.42 -13.22
C LYS A 30 3.77 9.83 -11.76
N TRP A 31 4.36 10.96 -11.39
CA TRP A 31 4.37 11.46 -10.01
C TRP A 31 3.00 11.94 -9.52
N LEU A 32 2.28 12.73 -10.32
CA LEU A 32 0.98 13.28 -9.91
C LEU A 32 -0.05 12.19 -9.49
N PRO A 33 -0.32 11.14 -10.29
CA PRO A 33 -1.23 10.08 -9.88
C PRO A 33 -0.72 9.26 -8.70
N LEU A 34 0.60 9.10 -8.56
CA LEU A 34 1.17 8.44 -7.39
C LEU A 34 0.93 9.24 -6.13
N LEU A 35 1.31 10.52 -6.12
CA LEU A 35 1.14 11.38 -4.94
C LEU A 35 -0.33 11.59 -4.59
N ALA A 36 -1.22 11.70 -5.58
CA ALA A 36 -2.65 11.76 -5.35
C ALA A 36 -3.18 10.49 -4.67
N HIS A 37 -2.74 9.31 -5.14
CA HIS A 37 -3.10 8.04 -4.54
C HIS A 37 -2.55 7.89 -3.11
N VAL A 38 -1.26 8.18 -2.90
CA VAL A 38 -0.63 8.13 -1.57
C VAL A 38 -1.32 9.08 -0.59
N ALA A 39 -1.72 10.27 -1.04
CA ALA A 39 -2.47 11.20 -0.22
C ALA A 39 -3.84 10.64 0.19
N VAL A 40 -4.63 10.13 -0.77
CA VAL A 40 -5.93 9.50 -0.48
C VAL A 40 -5.76 8.31 0.47
N TYR A 41 -4.81 7.43 0.17
CA TYR A 41 -4.51 6.26 1.00
C TYR A 41 -4.15 6.67 2.43
N THR A 42 -3.21 7.60 2.59
CA THR A 42 -2.71 8.02 3.91
C THR A 42 -3.80 8.70 4.72
N ILE A 43 -4.68 9.49 4.08
CA ILE A 43 -5.84 10.09 4.76
C ILE A 43 -6.78 9.00 5.28
N VAL A 44 -7.10 8.00 4.45
CA VAL A 44 -8.01 6.91 4.84
C VAL A 44 -7.40 6.09 5.98
N VAL A 45 -6.16 5.63 5.84
CA VAL A 45 -5.47 4.87 6.90
C VAL A 45 -5.28 5.72 8.16
N GLY A 46 -5.03 7.02 8.04
CA GLY A 46 -4.97 7.94 9.18
C GLY A 46 -6.29 8.06 9.94
N ILE A 47 -7.42 8.13 9.23
CA ILE A 47 -8.77 8.14 9.85
C ILE A 47 -9.01 6.83 10.61
N PHE A 48 -8.77 5.68 9.99
CA PHE A 48 -8.94 4.37 10.64
C PHE A 48 -7.94 4.16 11.79
N GLY A 49 -6.72 4.68 11.66
CA GLY A 49 -5.71 4.71 12.72
C GLY A 49 -6.17 5.54 13.92
N ALA A 50 -6.74 6.72 13.70
CA ALA A 50 -7.30 7.55 14.77
C ALA A 50 -8.43 6.86 15.55
N MET A 51 -9.22 6.02 14.88
CA MET A 51 -10.26 5.19 15.53
C MET A 51 -9.70 4.05 16.39
N SER A 52 -8.39 3.78 16.30
CA SER A 52 -7.71 2.66 16.95
C SER A 52 -6.50 3.07 17.81
N GLY A 53 -6.48 4.31 18.29
CA GLY A 53 -5.43 4.84 19.18
C GLY A 53 -4.43 5.79 18.51
N GLY A 54 -4.53 5.98 17.20
CA GLY A 54 -3.65 6.84 16.41
C GLY A 54 -2.44 6.09 15.85
N LEU A 55 -1.64 6.80 15.06
CA LEU A 55 -0.35 6.34 14.54
C LEU A 55 0.71 7.38 14.89
N SER A 56 1.90 6.91 15.26
CA SER A 56 3.03 7.83 15.47
C SER A 56 3.43 8.53 14.18
N LEU A 57 4.11 9.68 14.27
CA LEU A 57 4.62 10.37 13.08
C LEU A 57 5.61 9.49 12.30
N ALA A 58 6.39 8.66 13.00
CA ALA A 58 7.30 7.70 12.38
C ALA A 58 6.54 6.62 11.59
N ALA A 59 5.44 6.11 12.13
CA ALA A 59 4.58 5.14 11.45
C ALA A 59 3.91 5.73 10.20
N ILE A 60 3.40 6.97 10.29
CA ILE A 60 2.82 7.66 9.12
C ILE A 60 3.89 7.89 8.04
N ALA A 61 5.08 8.35 8.43
CA ALA A 61 6.19 8.53 7.49
C ALA A 61 6.59 7.22 6.80
N LEU A 62 6.66 6.12 7.57
CA LEU A 62 6.93 4.78 7.04
C LEU A 62 5.90 4.39 5.97
N ILE A 63 4.60 4.55 6.27
CA ILE A 63 3.50 4.22 5.35
C ILE A 63 3.58 5.02 4.06
N ILE A 64 3.84 6.33 4.13
CA ILE A 64 3.94 7.21 2.96
C ILE A 64 5.12 6.80 2.09
N ILE A 65 6.31 6.66 2.69
CA ILE A 65 7.55 6.36 1.97
C ILE A 65 7.46 4.97 1.33
N SER A 66 6.97 3.98 2.06
CA SER A 66 6.83 2.62 1.53
C SER A 66 5.83 2.57 0.38
N HIS A 67 4.69 3.27 0.46
CA HIS A 67 3.71 3.30 -0.63
C HIS A 67 4.32 3.90 -1.90
N ILE A 68 5.04 5.02 -1.78
CA ILE A 68 5.71 5.63 -2.93
C ILE A 68 6.67 4.65 -3.60
N ILE A 69 7.39 3.83 -2.82
CA ILE A 69 8.36 2.87 -3.36
C ILE A 69 7.66 1.65 -3.98
N LEU A 70 6.71 1.04 -3.27
CA LEU A 70 6.03 -0.19 -3.69
C LEU A 70 5.19 0.06 -4.96
N ASP A 71 4.48 1.19 -5.03
CA ASP A 71 3.59 1.52 -6.15
C ASP A 71 4.31 1.86 -7.46
N ARG A 72 5.63 2.08 -7.41
CA ARG A 72 6.45 2.11 -8.62
C ARG A 72 6.56 0.75 -9.30
N ARG A 73 6.11 -0.31 -8.64
CA ARG A 73 6.08 -1.72 -9.10
C ARG A 73 7.44 -2.29 -9.48
N THR A 74 8.54 -1.54 -9.33
CA THR A 74 9.88 -2.00 -9.70
C THR A 74 10.31 -3.13 -8.77
N PHE A 75 10.17 -2.91 -7.46
CA PHE A 75 10.43 -3.93 -6.44
C PHE A 75 9.48 -5.13 -6.56
N VAL A 76 8.16 -4.87 -6.67
CA VAL A 76 7.16 -5.94 -6.79
C VAL A 76 7.38 -6.79 -8.05
N SER A 77 7.64 -6.17 -9.20
CA SER A 77 7.93 -6.89 -10.45
C SER A 77 9.21 -7.70 -10.34
N PHE A 78 10.25 -7.16 -9.68
CA PHE A 78 11.44 -7.92 -9.38
C PHE A 78 11.13 -9.15 -8.51
N TRP A 79 10.36 -8.98 -7.44
CA TRP A 79 9.98 -10.05 -6.53
C TRP A 79 9.21 -11.16 -7.24
N VAL A 80 8.17 -10.80 -7.99
CA VAL A 80 7.32 -11.75 -8.72
C VAL A 80 8.13 -12.54 -9.75
N ARG A 81 9.05 -11.89 -10.47
CA ARG A 81 9.84 -12.54 -11.52
C ARG A 81 11.01 -13.37 -11.00
N ASN A 82 11.68 -12.91 -9.95
CA ASN A 82 12.94 -13.50 -9.49
C ASN A 82 12.78 -14.38 -8.25
N VAL A 83 11.87 -14.02 -7.33
CA VAL A 83 11.63 -14.78 -6.09
C VAL A 83 10.50 -15.78 -6.27
N GLN A 84 9.35 -15.33 -6.79
CA GLN A 84 8.22 -16.23 -7.08
C GLN A 84 8.37 -16.97 -8.41
N THR A 85 9.31 -16.55 -9.25
CA THR A 85 9.64 -17.19 -10.54
C THR A 85 8.47 -17.29 -11.52
N ALA A 86 7.46 -16.42 -11.38
CA ALA A 86 6.31 -16.37 -12.26
C ALA A 86 6.72 -15.91 -13.67
N LYS A 87 6.27 -16.61 -14.72
CA LYS A 87 6.71 -16.40 -16.11
C LYS A 87 5.57 -16.24 -17.11
N GLY A 88 4.34 -16.56 -16.73
CA GLY A 88 3.17 -16.54 -17.58
C GLY A 88 2.12 -15.50 -17.16
N PRO A 89 0.85 -15.70 -17.54
CA PRO A 89 -0.24 -14.76 -17.26
C PRO A 89 -0.48 -14.55 -15.75
N GLU A 90 -0.01 -15.47 -14.90
CA GLU A 90 -0.10 -15.37 -13.46
C GLU A 90 0.63 -14.16 -12.86
N GLN A 91 1.62 -13.60 -13.58
CA GLN A 91 2.32 -12.39 -13.13
C GLN A 91 1.35 -11.23 -12.86
N ALA A 92 0.25 -11.12 -13.60
CA ALA A 92 -0.67 -10.00 -13.46
C ALA A 92 -1.34 -9.97 -12.08
N TRP A 93 -1.93 -11.09 -11.63
CA TRP A 93 -2.58 -11.16 -10.34
C TRP A 93 -1.57 -11.31 -9.19
N LEU A 94 -0.44 -11.99 -9.43
CA LEU A 94 0.64 -12.09 -8.44
C LEU A 94 1.28 -10.74 -8.13
N CYS A 95 1.42 -9.86 -9.12
CA CYS A 95 1.86 -8.49 -8.89
C CYS A 95 0.90 -7.74 -7.96
N ILE A 96 -0.41 -7.89 -8.16
CA ILE A 96 -1.40 -7.26 -7.27
C ILE A 96 -1.29 -7.86 -5.86
N MET A 97 -1.32 -9.19 -5.72
CA MET A 97 -1.28 -9.82 -4.40
C MET A 97 0.03 -9.56 -3.65
N THR A 98 1.17 -9.63 -4.34
CA THR A 98 2.49 -9.37 -3.74
C THR A 98 2.60 -7.93 -3.26
N ASP A 99 2.15 -6.98 -4.08
CA ASP A 99 2.09 -5.56 -3.73
C ASP A 99 1.29 -5.35 -2.43
N GLN A 100 0.08 -5.89 -2.36
CA GLN A 100 -0.81 -5.72 -1.21
C GLN A 100 -0.28 -6.41 0.06
N ILE A 101 0.34 -7.58 -0.07
CA ILE A 101 0.98 -8.26 1.07
C ILE A 101 2.11 -7.40 1.66
N PHE A 102 2.93 -6.76 0.82
CA PHE A 102 3.97 -5.86 1.33
C PHE A 102 3.38 -4.64 2.02
N HIS A 103 2.30 -4.06 1.51
CA HIS A 103 1.60 -2.97 2.21
C HIS A 103 1.05 -3.40 3.58
N ILE A 104 0.47 -4.60 3.68
CA ILE A 104 -0.01 -5.16 4.96
C ILE A 104 1.14 -5.42 5.94
N ILE A 105 2.29 -5.92 5.46
CA ILE A 105 3.51 -6.07 6.29
C ILE A 105 3.95 -4.71 6.84
N ILE A 106 3.93 -3.66 6.01
CA ILE A 106 4.26 -2.30 6.47
C ILE A 106 3.28 -1.82 7.53
N LEU A 107 1.98 -2.09 7.40
CA LEU A 107 1.01 -1.72 8.45
C LEU A 107 1.36 -2.39 9.79
N ALA A 108 1.72 -3.68 9.78
CA ALA A 108 2.13 -4.38 10.99
C ALA A 108 3.40 -3.75 11.62
N ILE A 109 4.38 -3.38 10.80
CA ILE A 109 5.59 -2.68 11.26
C ILE A 109 5.24 -1.29 11.80
N ALA A 110 4.37 -0.55 11.11
CA ALA A 110 3.90 0.78 11.51
C ALA A 110 3.21 0.74 12.88
N ILE A 111 2.40 -0.28 13.15
CA ILE A 111 1.79 -0.51 14.47
C ILE A 111 2.87 -0.80 15.51
N ALA A 112 3.85 -1.65 15.20
CA ALA A 112 4.90 -2.02 16.15
C ALA A 112 5.82 -0.86 16.57
N ILE A 113 5.90 0.20 15.76
CA ILE A 113 6.67 1.42 16.05
C ILE A 113 5.78 2.62 16.43
N SER A 114 4.47 2.40 16.61
CA SER A 114 3.52 3.42 17.06
C SER A 114 3.38 3.45 18.57
#